data_AF-A0A5C2HM84-F1
#
_entry.id   AF-A0A5C2HM84-F1
#
_cell.length_a   1.000
_cell.length_b   1.000
_cell.length_c   1.000
_cell.angle_alpha   90.00
_cell.angle_beta   90.00
_cell.angle_gamma   90.00
#
_symmetry.space_group_name_H-M   'P 1'
#
loop_
_entity.id
_entity.type
_entity.pdbx_description
1 polymer ?
#
loop_
_entity_poly.entity_id
_entity_poly.type
_entity_poly.pdbx_seq_one_letter_code
_entity_poly.pdbx_strand_id
1 'polypeptide(L)'
;MGQEAYYQHIQQEEGIEWAQWREGIARTLGLIGDHFRRLHAKVYHFYNGRASWVFVGSVNFTYKAIHENVEAGFLARLDTPGPLLEPMPEDRVVEQFADLDEAVPGMESDKGDEVILPDLHLCYDWVSKQLKGRTKTKRKRYEIEILGPEGEPVIEPWAIPYQEVVYEGETGRLEKALRNGSLVKVRGRELDRRERPIILAHPVLLQQIGWSHKPLDLPALSAEQILAIYAGMSQERRQMMLVDAKIRALVLSAQGGELTVHTDDQIIEQFFCEYAEIFNAFSRLRKRLEASLEAEQYHQLDYYLTGKGVDSIPSLIERATRTDENDKPLNAVTTYLLLLSALELYRLDEFSGRPAVEALQHQLMDQIEALKSGDRLVLEDDTPKNRKTFFKWFEEEFFRAYKPVDEGAA
;
A
#
# COMPACT_ATOMS: atom_id res chain seq x y z
N MET A 1 -3.49 -36.90 -19.74
CA MET A 1 -2.65 -37.05 -20.94
C MET A 1 -1.20 -36.88 -20.50
N GLY A 2 -0.29 -37.78 -20.86
CA GLY A 2 1.15 -37.58 -20.57
C GLY A 2 1.71 -36.44 -21.43
N GLN A 3 2.84 -35.86 -21.03
CA GLN A 3 3.46 -34.71 -21.74
C GLN A 3 3.76 -35.03 -23.21
N GLU A 4 4.25 -36.24 -23.51
CA GLU A 4 4.48 -36.72 -24.88
C GLU A 4 3.21 -36.75 -25.73
N ALA A 5 2.12 -37.30 -25.19
CA ALA A 5 0.85 -37.40 -25.91
C ALA A 5 0.24 -36.02 -26.19
N TYR A 6 0.52 -35.01 -25.36
CA TYR A 6 0.10 -33.63 -25.58
C TYR A 6 0.95 -32.95 -26.66
N TYR A 7 2.27 -33.16 -26.66
CA TYR A 7 3.16 -32.66 -27.71
C TYR A 7 2.77 -33.20 -29.09
N GLN A 8 2.57 -34.52 -29.22
CA GLN A 8 2.16 -35.15 -30.47
C GLN A 8 0.79 -34.66 -30.95
N HIS A 9 -0.13 -34.39 -30.04
CA HIS A 9 -1.43 -33.81 -30.38
C HIS A 9 -1.26 -32.43 -31.01
N ILE A 10 -0.49 -31.53 -30.39
CA ILE A 10 -0.23 -30.19 -30.93
C ILE A 10 0.45 -30.25 -32.30
N GLN A 11 1.42 -31.16 -32.48
CA GLN A 11 2.14 -31.31 -33.74
C GLN A 11 1.25 -31.76 -34.92
N GLN A 12 0.12 -32.40 -34.64
CA GLN A 12 -0.82 -32.91 -35.64
C GLN A 12 -1.96 -31.93 -35.95
N GLU A 13 -2.08 -30.83 -35.20
CA GLU A 13 -3.14 -29.84 -35.40
C GLU A 13 -2.83 -28.92 -36.60
N GLU A 14 -3.82 -28.76 -37.49
CA GLU A 14 -3.69 -27.86 -38.63
C GLU A 14 -3.67 -26.39 -38.18
N GLY A 15 -2.71 -25.62 -38.72
CA GLY A 15 -2.57 -24.20 -38.42
C GLY A 15 -1.77 -23.87 -37.16
N ILE A 16 -1.12 -24.86 -36.53
CA ILE A 16 -0.15 -24.65 -35.45
C ILE A 16 1.26 -24.93 -35.97
N GLU A 17 2.15 -23.97 -35.78
CA GLU A 17 3.57 -24.08 -36.14
C GLU A 17 4.45 -23.81 -34.92
N TRP A 18 5.51 -24.59 -34.76
CA TRP A 18 6.55 -24.29 -33.80
C TRP A 18 7.33 -23.05 -34.27
N ALA A 19 7.55 -22.10 -33.37
CA ALA A 19 8.14 -20.82 -33.70
C ALA A 19 9.20 -20.42 -32.68
N GLN A 20 10.13 -19.57 -33.11
CA GLN A 20 11.19 -19.00 -32.30
C GLN A 20 11.14 -17.48 -32.31
N TRP A 21 11.77 -16.83 -31.34
CA TRP A 21 11.96 -15.39 -31.38
C TRP A 21 12.80 -14.97 -32.58
N ARG A 22 12.37 -13.94 -33.30
CA ARG A 22 13.20 -13.32 -34.33
C ARG A 22 14.50 -12.81 -33.72
N GLU A 23 15.61 -13.00 -34.41
CA GLU A 23 16.95 -12.73 -33.86
C GLU A 23 17.10 -11.32 -33.26
N GLY A 24 16.59 -10.29 -33.94
CA GLY A 24 16.61 -8.91 -33.43
C GLY A 24 15.83 -8.74 -32.12
N ILE A 25 14.67 -9.40 -32.00
CA ILE A 25 13.83 -9.37 -30.80
C ILE A 25 14.48 -10.19 -29.67
N ALA A 26 15.01 -11.36 -29.97
CA ALA A 26 15.70 -12.22 -29.02
C ALA A 26 16.88 -11.49 -28.35
N ARG A 27 17.67 -10.75 -29.15
CA ARG A 27 18.76 -9.90 -28.63
C ARG A 27 18.24 -8.78 -27.72
N THR A 28 17.16 -8.09 -28.12
CA THR A 28 16.54 -7.04 -27.28
C THR A 28 16.02 -7.59 -25.95
N LEU A 29 15.49 -8.81 -25.95
CA LEU A 29 14.99 -9.49 -24.74
C LEU A 29 16.10 -10.14 -23.90
N GLY A 30 17.35 -10.09 -24.35
CA GLY A 30 18.48 -10.71 -23.64
C GLY A 30 18.43 -12.25 -23.63
N LEU A 31 17.76 -12.86 -24.59
CA LEU A 31 17.59 -14.32 -24.72
C LEU A 31 18.81 -14.97 -25.41
N ILE A 32 20.02 -14.62 -24.97
CA ILE A 32 21.28 -15.10 -25.56
C ILE A 32 21.80 -16.25 -24.69
N GLY A 33 21.38 -17.47 -25.00
CA GLY A 33 21.84 -18.71 -24.35
C GLY A 33 20.80 -19.83 -24.38
N ASP A 34 21.24 -21.08 -24.37
CA ASP A 34 20.39 -22.28 -24.33
C ASP A 34 19.94 -22.58 -22.90
N HIS A 35 19.22 -21.63 -22.29
CA HIS A 35 18.71 -21.77 -20.92
C HIS A 35 17.24 -22.15 -20.91
N PHE A 36 16.92 -23.35 -20.40
CA PHE A 36 15.55 -23.83 -20.31
C PHE A 36 14.92 -23.42 -18.99
N ARG A 37 13.94 -22.51 -19.06
CA ARG A 37 13.19 -22.01 -17.89
C ARG A 37 11.72 -22.35 -18.01
N ARG A 38 11.04 -22.44 -16.86
CA ARG A 38 9.61 -22.67 -16.84
C ARG A 38 8.88 -21.41 -17.37
N LEU A 39 8.17 -21.55 -18.48
CA LEU A 39 7.39 -20.46 -19.06
C LEU A 39 6.22 -20.09 -18.13
N HIS A 40 6.30 -18.91 -17.53
CA HIS A 40 5.21 -18.34 -16.73
C HIS A 40 4.57 -17.10 -17.36
N ALA A 41 5.24 -16.44 -18.31
CA ALA A 41 4.68 -15.27 -18.98
C ALA A 41 3.46 -15.63 -19.85
N LYS A 42 2.50 -14.71 -19.97
CA LYS A 42 1.35 -14.81 -20.88
C LYS A 42 1.35 -13.58 -21.77
N VAL A 43 1.70 -13.79 -23.02
CA VAL A 43 1.87 -12.74 -24.03
C VAL A 43 1.06 -13.13 -25.25
N TYR A 44 0.18 -12.24 -25.69
CA TYR A 44 -0.59 -12.43 -26.92
C TYR A 44 -0.22 -11.33 -27.90
N HIS A 45 0.23 -11.74 -29.07
CA HIS A 45 0.66 -10.83 -30.12
C HIS A 45 -0.35 -10.86 -31.27
N PHE A 46 -0.93 -9.71 -31.57
CA PHE A 46 -1.88 -9.53 -32.65
C PHE A 46 -1.22 -8.71 -33.76
N TYR A 47 -0.98 -9.35 -34.91
CA TYR A 47 -0.32 -8.72 -36.05
C TYR A 47 -1.11 -8.96 -37.33
N ASN A 48 -1.35 -7.89 -38.09
CA ASN A 48 -2.13 -7.93 -39.34
C ASN A 48 -1.35 -7.40 -40.55
N GLY A 49 -0.02 -7.29 -40.46
CA GLY A 49 0.82 -6.71 -41.52
C GLY A 49 1.01 -5.19 -41.45
N ARG A 50 0.12 -4.45 -40.77
CA ARG A 50 0.16 -2.98 -40.69
C ARG A 50 0.33 -2.46 -39.27
N ALA A 51 -0.31 -3.12 -38.31
CA ALA A 51 -0.26 -2.79 -36.90
C ALA A 51 0.10 -4.03 -36.09
N SER A 52 0.77 -3.78 -34.98
CA SER A 52 1.20 -4.79 -34.03
C SER A 52 0.73 -4.39 -32.65
N TRP A 53 -0.03 -5.27 -32.00
CA TRP A 53 -0.53 -5.08 -30.65
C TRP A 53 -0.08 -6.23 -29.78
N VAL A 54 0.33 -5.93 -28.56
CA VAL A 54 0.73 -6.93 -27.57
C VAL A 54 -0.13 -6.77 -26.34
N PHE A 55 -0.74 -7.87 -25.91
CA PHE A 55 -1.32 -7.99 -24.59
C PHE A 55 -0.36 -8.75 -23.68
N VAL A 56 -0.05 -8.18 -22.51
CA VAL A 56 0.73 -8.85 -21.45
C VAL A 56 -0.07 -8.80 -20.16
N GLY A 57 -0.24 -9.93 -19.50
CA GLY A 57 -1.02 -9.98 -18.27
C GLY A 57 -1.02 -11.33 -17.57
N SER A 58 -1.96 -11.48 -16.62
CA SER A 58 -2.17 -12.72 -15.86
C SER A 58 -3.01 -13.76 -16.62
N VAL A 59 -3.72 -13.33 -17.68
CA VAL A 59 -4.67 -14.15 -18.45
C VAL A 59 -3.97 -15.33 -19.14
N ASN A 60 -4.19 -16.55 -18.64
CA ASN A 60 -3.82 -17.78 -19.35
C ASN A 60 -4.80 -18.09 -20.49
N PHE A 61 -4.36 -18.85 -21.50
CA PHE A 61 -5.25 -19.31 -22.57
C PHE A 61 -6.06 -20.53 -22.11
N THR A 62 -7.00 -20.28 -21.19
CA THR A 62 -7.82 -21.29 -20.53
C THR A 62 -9.23 -20.77 -20.31
N TYR A 63 -10.22 -21.66 -20.32
CA TYR A 63 -11.62 -21.30 -20.07
C TYR A 63 -11.80 -20.49 -18.78
N LYS A 64 -11.16 -20.90 -17.67
CA LYS A 64 -11.30 -20.22 -16.38
C LYS A 64 -10.75 -18.79 -16.39
N ALA A 65 -9.59 -18.58 -17.00
CA ALA A 65 -9.00 -17.24 -17.11
C ALA A 65 -9.87 -16.28 -17.95
N ILE A 66 -10.67 -16.81 -18.89
CA ILE A 66 -11.53 -16.01 -19.76
C ILE A 66 -12.90 -15.72 -19.11
N HIS A 67 -13.43 -16.65 -18.31
CA HIS A 67 -14.83 -16.61 -17.85
C HIS A 67 -15.05 -16.55 -16.34
N GLU A 68 -14.10 -17.01 -15.52
CA GLU A 68 -14.30 -17.18 -14.07
C GLU A 68 -13.34 -16.32 -13.24
N ASN A 69 -12.06 -16.28 -13.60
CA ASN A 69 -11.05 -15.58 -12.83
C ASN A 69 -11.11 -14.07 -13.04
N VAL A 70 -10.75 -13.32 -11.99
CA VAL A 70 -10.43 -11.89 -12.12
C VAL A 70 -8.99 -11.78 -12.60
N GLU A 71 -8.81 -11.41 -13.86
CA GLU A 71 -7.51 -11.27 -14.51
C GLU A 71 -7.23 -9.81 -14.88
N ALA A 72 -5.94 -9.45 -15.02
CA ALA A 72 -5.52 -8.12 -15.42
C ALA A 72 -4.39 -8.18 -16.45
N GLY A 73 -4.31 -7.15 -17.29
CA GLY A 73 -3.22 -7.01 -18.26
C GLY A 73 -3.25 -5.68 -18.98
N PHE A 74 -2.20 -5.44 -19.75
CA PHE A 74 -2.00 -4.23 -20.53
C PHE A 74 -2.04 -4.57 -22.01
N LEU A 75 -2.81 -3.80 -22.77
CA LEU A 75 -2.81 -3.84 -24.23
C LEU A 75 -2.00 -2.64 -24.74
N ALA A 76 -0.90 -2.92 -25.44
CA ALA A 76 -0.01 -1.90 -25.98
C ALA A 76 0.13 -2.05 -27.50
N ARG A 77 0.17 -0.93 -28.21
CA ARG A 77 0.55 -0.90 -29.63
C ARG A 77 2.07 -0.82 -29.72
N LEU A 78 2.70 -1.67 -30.52
CA LEU A 78 4.13 -1.57 -30.80
C LEU A 78 4.40 -0.49 -31.84
N ASP A 79 5.46 0.28 -31.63
CA ASP A 79 5.87 1.35 -32.55
C ASP A 79 6.37 0.80 -33.89
N THR A 80 7.01 -0.37 -33.85
CA THR A 80 7.46 -1.08 -35.05
C THR A 80 6.52 -2.25 -35.35
N PRO A 81 5.69 -2.17 -36.41
CA PRO A 81 4.84 -3.29 -36.79
C PRO A 81 5.69 -4.42 -37.35
N GLY A 82 5.54 -5.62 -36.81
CA GLY A 82 6.22 -6.82 -37.29
C GLY A 82 5.88 -8.04 -36.44
N PRO A 83 6.09 -9.25 -36.98
CA PRO A 83 5.98 -10.49 -36.23
C PRO A 83 7.06 -10.54 -35.14
N LEU A 84 6.70 -10.98 -33.93
CA LEU A 84 7.65 -11.22 -32.84
C LEU A 84 8.36 -12.57 -32.96
N LEU A 85 7.61 -13.56 -33.43
CA LEU A 85 8.08 -14.92 -33.66
C LEU A 85 8.22 -15.18 -35.16
N GLU A 86 9.11 -16.08 -35.53
CA GLU A 86 9.23 -16.65 -36.87
C GLU A 86 9.11 -18.17 -36.79
N PRO A 87 8.53 -18.83 -37.82
CA PRO A 87 8.45 -20.27 -37.86
C PRO A 87 9.85 -20.89 -37.72
N MET A 88 9.95 -21.94 -36.92
CA MET A 88 11.19 -22.71 -36.85
C MET A 88 11.36 -23.48 -38.17
N PRO A 89 12.60 -23.62 -38.68
CA PRO A 89 12.87 -24.46 -39.85
C PRO A 89 12.39 -25.91 -39.63
N GLU A 90 11.78 -26.52 -40.64
CA GLU A 90 11.22 -27.88 -40.57
C GLU A 90 12.28 -28.96 -40.24
N ASP A 91 13.56 -28.67 -40.52
CA ASP A 91 14.70 -29.55 -40.24
C ASP A 91 15.23 -29.41 -38.80
N ARG A 92 14.72 -28.45 -38.01
CA ARG A 92 15.13 -28.25 -36.63
C ARG A 92 14.28 -29.10 -35.68
N VAL A 93 14.93 -30.08 -35.05
CA VAL A 93 14.31 -30.87 -33.96
C VAL A 93 14.09 -29.95 -32.76
N VAL A 94 12.83 -29.77 -32.36
CA VAL A 94 12.49 -29.08 -31.11
C VAL A 94 12.88 -29.97 -29.95
N GLU A 95 13.77 -29.50 -29.06
CA GLU A 95 14.10 -30.21 -27.84
C GLU A 95 12.88 -30.21 -26.91
N GLN A 96 12.28 -31.40 -26.74
CA GLN A 96 10.94 -31.55 -26.18
C GLN A 96 10.94 -31.53 -24.64
N PHE A 97 12.01 -32.07 -24.04
CA PHE A 97 12.15 -32.26 -22.60
C PHE A 97 13.61 -32.04 -22.19
N ALA A 98 14.04 -30.79 -22.18
CA ALA A 98 15.29 -30.43 -21.54
C ALA A 98 15.11 -30.43 -20.01
N ASP A 99 16.14 -30.87 -19.28
CA ASP A 99 16.19 -30.66 -17.84
C ASP A 99 16.16 -29.15 -17.57
N LEU A 100 15.27 -28.72 -16.67
CA LEU A 100 15.15 -27.31 -16.32
C LEU A 100 16.46 -26.85 -15.65
N ASP A 101 17.04 -25.76 -16.13
CA ASP A 101 18.21 -25.13 -15.49
C ASP A 101 17.85 -24.50 -14.15
N GLU A 102 16.57 -24.22 -13.93
CA GLU A 102 16.04 -23.68 -12.67
C GLU A 102 15.46 -24.82 -11.82
N ALA A 103 15.98 -24.97 -10.61
CA ALA A 103 15.29 -25.72 -9.56
C ALA A 103 13.88 -25.14 -9.41
N VAL A 104 12.86 -25.98 -9.45
CA VAL A 104 11.49 -25.55 -9.18
C VAL A 104 11.50 -24.86 -7.81
N PRO A 105 10.94 -23.65 -7.65
CA PRO A 105 10.83 -23.02 -6.34
C PRO A 105 10.14 -23.98 -5.36
N GLY A 106 10.87 -24.48 -4.37
CA GLY A 106 10.40 -25.50 -3.41
C GLY A 106 10.75 -26.96 -3.71
N MET A 107 11.50 -27.27 -4.77
CA MET A 107 12.13 -28.59 -5.01
C MET A 107 13.65 -28.48 -5.18
N GLU A 108 14.32 -27.68 -4.35
CA GLU A 108 15.74 -27.93 -4.11
C GLU A 108 15.83 -29.28 -3.38
N SER A 109 16.17 -30.33 -4.12
CA SER A 109 16.48 -31.63 -3.53
C SER A 109 17.81 -31.51 -2.77
N ASP A 110 17.75 -31.41 -1.45
CA ASP A 110 18.45 -32.18 -0.40
C ASP A 110 19.67 -33.07 -0.79
N LYS A 111 20.52 -32.62 -1.71
CA LYS A 111 21.72 -33.36 -2.16
C LYS A 111 22.98 -32.50 -2.29
N GLY A 112 23.02 -31.40 -1.56
CA GLY A 112 24.27 -30.76 -1.13
C GLY A 112 24.09 -30.39 0.33
N ASP A 113 24.96 -30.88 1.21
CA ASP A 113 24.97 -30.68 2.67
C ASP A 113 23.83 -29.77 3.16
N GLU A 114 22.66 -30.37 3.46
CA GLU A 114 21.45 -29.63 3.85
C GLU A 114 21.80 -28.68 5.01
N VAL A 115 22.01 -27.42 4.66
CA VAL A 115 21.98 -26.35 5.66
C VAL A 115 20.52 -26.26 6.06
N ILE A 116 20.13 -27.03 7.07
CA ILE A 116 18.78 -27.02 7.64
C ILE A 116 18.51 -25.60 8.13
N LEU A 117 17.85 -24.80 7.29
CA LEU A 117 17.45 -23.46 7.63
C LEU A 117 16.35 -23.51 8.69
N PRO A 118 16.32 -22.55 9.62
CA PRO A 118 15.27 -22.50 10.63
C PRO A 118 13.92 -22.15 10.01
N ASP A 119 12.88 -22.94 10.32
CA ASP A 119 11.48 -22.57 10.05
C ASP A 119 11.04 -21.44 10.99
N LEU A 120 11.24 -20.19 10.55
CA LEU A 120 10.90 -18.96 11.25
C LEU A 120 9.56 -18.40 10.78
N HIS A 121 8.70 -18.07 11.72
CA HIS A 121 7.43 -17.38 11.47
C HIS A 121 7.54 -15.98 12.06
N LEU A 122 7.68 -14.97 11.20
CA LEU A 122 7.81 -13.57 11.59
C LEU A 122 6.58 -12.79 11.11
N CYS A 123 6.03 -11.94 11.98
CA CYS A 123 4.88 -11.11 11.69
C CYS A 123 5.11 -9.70 12.23
N TYR A 124 4.96 -8.67 11.39
CA TYR A 124 4.98 -7.28 11.81
C TYR A 124 3.58 -6.67 11.68
N ASP A 125 3.09 -6.12 12.78
CA ASP A 125 1.81 -5.40 12.83
C ASP A 125 2.06 -3.90 12.75
N TRP A 126 1.61 -3.26 11.67
CA TRP A 126 1.76 -1.83 11.46
C TRP A 126 0.88 -0.97 12.39
N VAL A 127 -0.19 -1.53 12.96
CA VAL A 127 -1.08 -0.81 13.90
C VAL A 127 -0.39 -0.69 15.26
N SER A 128 -0.02 -1.83 15.85
CA SER A 128 0.64 -1.88 17.16
C SER A 128 2.15 -1.59 17.08
N LYS A 129 2.73 -1.55 15.88
CA LYS A 129 4.18 -1.45 15.60
C LYS A 129 5.02 -2.56 16.21
N GLN A 130 4.39 -3.72 16.44
CA GLN A 130 5.04 -4.87 17.10
C GLN A 130 5.53 -5.89 16.07
N LEU A 131 6.77 -6.33 16.26
CA LEU A 131 7.32 -7.50 15.58
C LEU A 131 7.10 -8.73 16.48
N LYS A 132 6.48 -9.76 15.93
CA LYS A 132 6.21 -11.05 16.58
C LYS A 132 6.90 -12.18 15.83
N GLY A 133 7.38 -13.15 16.59
CA GLY A 133 8.23 -14.20 16.05
C GLY A 133 8.04 -15.51 16.79
N ARG A 134 8.06 -16.61 16.05
CA ARG A 134 8.19 -17.96 16.62
C ARG A 134 8.94 -18.90 15.70
N THR A 135 9.48 -19.95 16.27
CA THR A 135 9.98 -21.11 15.52
C THR A 135 8.86 -22.15 15.40
N LYS A 136 8.86 -22.93 14.33
CA LYS A 136 7.92 -24.07 14.20
C LYS A 136 8.24 -25.21 15.17
N THR A 137 9.49 -25.33 15.60
CA THR A 137 9.98 -26.51 16.36
C THR A 137 10.12 -26.22 17.85
N LYS A 138 9.36 -26.94 18.69
CA LYS A 138 9.35 -26.83 20.18
C LYS A 138 10.72 -26.92 20.86
N ARG A 139 11.69 -27.59 20.22
CA ARG A 139 13.00 -27.91 20.81
C ARG A 139 14.14 -26.99 20.34
N LYS A 140 13.86 -25.99 19.49
CA LYS A 140 14.89 -25.13 18.92
C LYS A 140 14.59 -23.67 19.19
N ARG A 141 15.57 -22.98 19.77
CA ARG A 141 15.64 -21.53 19.91
C ARG A 141 16.77 -20.98 19.06
N TYR A 142 16.47 -19.89 18.38
CA TYR A 142 17.44 -19.20 17.55
C TYR A 142 17.60 -17.78 18.05
N GLU A 143 18.81 -17.27 18.01
CA GLU A 143 19.04 -15.84 18.05
C GLU A 143 19.19 -15.37 16.61
N ILE A 144 18.35 -14.44 16.17
CA ILE A 144 18.32 -13.96 14.80
C ILE A 144 18.57 -12.46 14.72
N GLU A 145 19.13 -12.04 13.60
CA GLU A 145 19.20 -10.65 13.17
C GLU A 145 18.50 -10.55 11.82
N ILE A 146 17.61 -9.58 11.68
CA ILE A 146 17.01 -9.23 10.39
C ILE A 146 17.93 -8.22 9.72
N LEU A 147 18.28 -8.47 8.47
CA LEU A 147 19.14 -7.61 7.66
C LEU A 147 18.28 -6.78 6.69
N GLY A 148 18.64 -5.51 6.55
CA GLY A 148 18.06 -4.60 5.59
C GLY A 148 18.57 -4.85 4.16
N PRO A 149 18.11 -4.04 3.19
CA PRO A 149 18.52 -4.15 1.78
C PRO A 149 20.05 -4.02 1.59
N GLU A 150 20.69 -3.20 2.41
CA GLU A 150 22.14 -2.93 2.39
C GLU A 150 22.96 -4.00 3.14
N GLY A 151 22.31 -5.03 3.72
CA GLY A 151 22.96 -6.11 4.45
C GLY A 151 23.25 -5.82 5.93
N GLU A 152 22.96 -4.61 6.39
CA GLU A 152 23.11 -4.20 7.80
C GLU A 152 21.93 -4.69 8.67
N PRO A 153 22.16 -5.02 9.95
CA PRO A 153 21.09 -5.43 10.86
C PRO A 153 20.13 -4.27 11.14
N VAL A 154 18.84 -4.53 10.93
CA VAL A 154 17.74 -3.59 11.17
C VAL A 154 17.07 -3.77 12.54
N ILE A 155 17.42 -4.83 13.25
CA ILE A 155 17.07 -5.07 14.65
C ILE A 155 18.29 -5.60 15.40
N GLU A 156 18.28 -5.45 16.72
CA GLU A 156 19.24 -6.14 17.59
C GLU A 156 19.01 -7.66 17.59
N PRO A 157 20.03 -8.46 17.97
CA PRO A 157 19.89 -9.90 18.11
C PRO A 157 18.67 -10.29 18.94
N TRP A 158 17.78 -11.08 18.35
CA TRP A 158 16.51 -11.43 18.95
C TRP A 158 16.37 -12.93 19.13
N ALA A 159 16.16 -13.35 20.38
CA ALA A 159 15.92 -14.75 20.72
C ALA A 159 14.47 -15.15 20.41
N ILE A 160 14.28 -16.04 19.44
CA ILE A 160 12.98 -16.57 19.02
C ILE A 160 12.83 -18.01 19.50
N PRO A 161 11.86 -18.29 20.39
CA PRO A 161 11.47 -19.64 20.79
C PRO A 161 10.28 -20.15 19.97
N TYR A 162 9.78 -21.34 20.33
CA TYR A 162 8.58 -21.91 19.73
C TYR A 162 7.29 -21.15 20.06
N GLN A 163 7.23 -20.55 21.26
CA GLN A 163 6.10 -19.70 21.63
C GLN A 163 6.25 -18.35 20.92
N GLU A 164 5.13 -17.76 20.53
CA GLU A 164 5.12 -16.42 19.96
C GLU A 164 5.63 -15.43 21.00
N VAL A 165 6.69 -14.71 20.64
CA VAL A 165 7.27 -13.64 21.44
C VAL A 165 7.19 -12.33 20.68
N VAL A 166 7.04 -11.24 21.43
CA VAL A 166 7.10 -9.88 20.90
C VAL A 166 8.53 -9.39 21.04
N TYR A 167 9.06 -8.76 20.00
CA TYR A 167 10.33 -8.06 20.06
C TYR A 167 10.16 -6.75 20.84
N GLU A 168 10.98 -6.54 21.88
CA GLU A 168 10.90 -5.37 22.76
C GLU A 168 11.84 -4.23 22.34
N GLY A 169 12.69 -4.45 21.33
CA GLY A 169 13.63 -3.43 20.85
C GLY A 169 13.03 -2.46 19.84
N GLU A 170 13.86 -1.53 19.36
CA GLU A 170 13.44 -0.51 18.39
C GLU A 170 13.20 -1.10 16.98
N THR A 171 12.01 -0.88 16.42
CA THR A 171 11.61 -1.39 15.09
C THR A 171 11.74 -0.36 13.96
N GLY A 172 12.21 0.87 14.24
CA GLY A 172 12.22 1.97 13.26
C GLY A 172 13.05 1.70 12.00
N ARG A 173 14.19 0.99 12.12
CA ARG A 173 14.99 0.57 10.96
C ARG A 173 14.30 -0.53 10.16
N LEU A 174 13.64 -1.47 10.84
CA LEU A 174 12.83 -2.52 10.22
C LEU A 174 11.65 -1.92 9.45
N GLU A 175 10.94 -0.95 10.02
CA GLU A 175 9.85 -0.25 9.35
C GLU A 175 10.30 0.35 8.02
N LYS A 176 11.47 1.00 7.98
CA LYS A 176 12.05 1.55 6.73
C LYS A 176 12.29 0.45 5.69
N ALA A 177 12.85 -0.68 6.11
CA ALA A 177 13.08 -1.82 5.21
C ALA A 177 11.76 -2.43 4.68
N LEU A 178 10.74 -2.55 5.54
CA LEU A 178 9.45 -3.14 5.19
C LEU A 178 8.53 -2.23 4.35
N ARG A 179 8.86 -0.93 4.21
CA ARG A 179 8.11 -0.03 3.30
C ARG A 179 8.03 -0.59 1.89
N ASN A 180 9.17 -1.08 1.39
CA ASN A 180 9.34 -1.43 -0.03
C ASN A 180 9.17 -2.93 -0.32
N GLY A 181 9.00 -3.78 0.70
CA GLY A 181 8.86 -5.22 0.50
C GLY A 181 8.57 -6.02 1.77
N SER A 182 8.31 -7.31 1.60
CA SER A 182 8.08 -8.28 2.69
C SER A 182 9.17 -9.35 2.79
N LEU A 183 10.09 -9.40 1.82
CA LEU A 183 11.20 -10.33 1.82
C LEU A 183 12.37 -9.70 2.56
N VAL A 184 12.80 -10.32 3.65
CA VAL A 184 13.94 -9.87 4.46
C VAL A 184 15.00 -10.95 4.51
N LYS A 185 16.26 -10.59 4.69
CA LYS A 185 17.32 -11.58 4.95
C LYS A 185 17.46 -11.77 6.45
N VAL A 186 17.60 -13.02 6.89
CA VAL A 186 17.80 -13.36 8.30
C VAL A 186 19.09 -14.14 8.44
N ARG A 187 19.93 -13.74 9.40
CA ARG A 187 21.09 -14.53 9.85
C ARG A 187 20.95 -14.78 11.35
N GLY A 188 21.67 -15.76 11.88
CA GLY A 188 21.53 -16.05 13.30
C GLY A 188 22.39 -17.19 13.79
N ARG A 189 22.02 -17.74 14.95
CA ARG A 189 22.65 -18.91 15.55
C ARG A 189 21.66 -19.73 16.36
N GLU A 190 21.82 -21.05 16.36
CA GLU A 190 21.03 -21.94 17.23
C GLU A 190 21.57 -21.89 18.66
N LEU A 191 20.70 -21.60 19.64
CA LEU A 191 21.10 -21.40 21.03
C LEU A 191 21.19 -22.70 21.84
N ASP A 192 20.45 -23.73 21.45
CA ASP A 192 20.32 -24.97 22.25
C ASP A 192 21.44 -25.99 21.96
N ARG A 193 22.25 -25.79 20.92
CA ARG A 193 23.45 -26.61 20.63
C ARG A 193 24.70 -26.00 21.24
N ARG A 194 25.58 -26.85 21.80
CA ARG A 194 26.84 -26.44 22.45
C ARG A 194 27.79 -25.69 21.51
N GLU A 195 27.80 -26.06 20.24
CA GLU A 195 28.63 -25.46 19.18
C GLU A 195 28.01 -24.20 18.56
N ARG A 196 26.74 -23.90 18.87
CA ARG A 196 25.97 -22.74 18.37
C ARG A 196 26.17 -22.49 16.87
N PRO A 197 25.74 -23.42 16.01
CA PRO A 197 25.95 -23.30 14.56
C PRO A 197 25.36 -21.99 14.04
N ILE A 198 26.14 -21.33 13.19
CA ILE A 198 25.76 -20.08 12.53
C ILE A 198 24.78 -20.42 11.41
N ILE A 199 23.66 -19.70 11.38
CA ILE A 199 22.70 -19.69 10.30
C ILE A 199 23.14 -18.57 9.34
N LEU A 200 23.55 -18.97 8.13
CA LEU A 200 23.91 -18.04 7.07
C LEU A 200 22.70 -17.18 6.68
N ALA A 201 23.00 -15.98 6.16
CA ALA A 201 21.98 -15.06 5.71
C ALA A 201 21.12 -15.69 4.59
N HIS A 202 19.84 -15.87 4.85
CA HIS A 202 18.88 -16.46 3.90
C HIS A 202 17.59 -15.63 3.86
N PRO A 203 16.87 -15.64 2.73
CA PRO A 203 15.63 -14.89 2.60
C PRO A 203 14.50 -15.55 3.40
N VAL A 204 13.73 -14.74 4.13
CA VAL A 204 12.53 -15.12 4.88
C VAL A 204 11.41 -14.16 4.52
N LEU A 205 10.21 -14.71 4.28
CA LEU A 205 9.02 -13.90 4.08
C LEU A 205 8.49 -13.46 5.45
N LEU A 206 8.50 -12.15 5.69
CA LEU A 206 7.92 -11.56 6.89
C LEU A 206 6.46 -11.19 6.60
N GLN A 207 5.54 -11.76 7.38
CA GLN A 207 4.12 -11.45 7.27
C GLN A 207 3.87 -10.02 7.77
N GLN A 208 3.10 -9.24 7.00
CA GLN A 208 2.70 -7.88 7.39
C GLN A 208 1.18 -7.83 7.56
N ILE A 209 0.72 -7.31 8.69
CA ILE A 209 -0.69 -7.07 9.01
C ILE A 209 -0.92 -5.61 9.39
N GLY A 210 -2.17 -5.14 9.40
CA GLY A 210 -2.47 -3.75 9.74
C GLY A 210 -2.10 -2.75 8.64
N TRP A 211 -2.20 -3.15 7.37
CA TRP A 211 -1.76 -2.39 6.18
C TRP A 211 -2.27 -0.94 6.11
N SER A 212 -3.37 -0.61 6.79
CA SER A 212 -3.87 0.77 6.94
C SER A 212 -2.83 1.73 7.54
N HIS A 213 -1.88 1.23 8.33
CA HIS A 213 -0.86 2.03 9.01
C HIS A 213 0.51 1.98 8.32
N LYS A 214 0.64 1.19 7.25
CA LYS A 214 1.86 1.14 6.44
C LYS A 214 2.03 2.47 5.70
N PRO A 215 3.16 3.18 5.86
CA PRO A 215 3.41 4.40 5.10
C PRO A 215 3.64 4.04 3.63
N LEU A 216 2.63 4.33 2.81
CA LEU A 216 2.68 4.17 1.36
C LEU A 216 3.05 5.52 0.73
N ASP A 217 3.85 5.48 -0.34
CA ASP A 217 4.14 6.67 -1.15
C ASP A 217 2.96 6.92 -2.11
N LEU A 218 1.87 7.41 -1.53
CA LEU A 218 0.65 7.73 -2.26
C LEU A 218 0.63 9.21 -2.63
N PRO A 219 -0.01 9.57 -3.76
CA PRO A 219 -0.13 10.95 -4.17
C PRO A 219 -0.83 11.78 -3.10
N ALA A 220 -0.31 12.98 -2.86
CA ALA A 220 -0.85 13.93 -1.91
C ALA A 220 -2.22 14.45 -2.36
N LEU A 221 -3.24 14.31 -1.50
CA LEU A 221 -4.49 15.06 -1.61
C LEU A 221 -4.43 16.31 -0.74
N SER A 222 -5.06 17.38 -1.20
CA SER A 222 -5.27 18.58 -0.39
C SER A 222 -6.33 18.33 0.69
N ALA A 223 -6.36 19.17 1.73
CA ALA A 223 -7.35 19.03 2.79
C ALA A 223 -8.79 19.21 2.25
N GLU A 224 -8.98 20.12 1.30
CA GLU A 224 -10.25 20.37 0.60
C GLU A 224 -10.71 19.13 -0.17
N GLN A 225 -9.78 18.46 -0.87
CA GLN A 225 -10.04 17.23 -1.60
C GLN A 225 -10.46 16.08 -0.67
N ILE A 226 -9.83 15.96 0.49
CA ILE A 226 -10.20 14.95 1.51
C ILE A 226 -11.59 15.27 2.09
N LEU A 227 -11.88 16.54 2.40
CA LEU A 227 -13.21 16.95 2.87
C LEU A 227 -14.30 16.67 1.82
N ALA A 228 -14.01 16.87 0.54
CA ALA A 228 -14.93 16.52 -0.54
C ALA A 228 -15.21 15.01 -0.60
N ILE A 229 -14.21 14.16 -0.32
CA ILE A 229 -14.41 12.71 -0.16
C ILE A 229 -15.40 12.45 0.98
N TYR A 230 -15.19 13.06 2.15
CA TYR A 230 -16.05 12.88 3.33
C TYR A 230 -17.47 13.40 3.08
N ALA A 231 -17.61 14.49 2.32
CA ALA A 231 -18.87 15.03 1.89
C ALA A 231 -19.65 14.10 0.94
N GLY A 232 -19.13 12.93 0.57
CA GLY A 232 -19.83 11.91 -0.21
C GLY A 232 -19.49 11.94 -1.71
N MET A 233 -18.26 12.29 -2.06
CA MET A 233 -17.73 12.10 -3.41
C MET A 233 -17.88 10.62 -3.83
N SER A 234 -18.29 10.40 -5.09
CA SER A 234 -18.39 9.03 -5.63
C SER A 234 -17.02 8.35 -5.71
N GLN A 235 -17.01 7.01 -5.72
CA GLN A 235 -15.77 6.24 -5.79
C GLN A 235 -15.00 6.52 -7.08
N GLU A 236 -15.70 6.73 -8.19
CA GLU A 236 -15.12 7.04 -9.51
C GLU A 236 -14.43 8.40 -9.49
N ARG A 237 -15.08 9.42 -8.89
CA ARG A 237 -14.48 10.76 -8.73
C ARG A 237 -13.26 10.71 -7.82
N ARG A 238 -13.32 9.94 -6.73
CA ARG A 238 -12.16 9.71 -5.85
C ARG A 238 -11.00 9.07 -6.62
N GLN A 239 -11.27 8.06 -7.46
CA GLN A 239 -10.25 7.41 -8.28
C GLN A 239 -9.63 8.38 -9.29
N MET A 240 -10.46 9.15 -10.00
CA MET A 240 -9.99 10.16 -10.95
C MET A 240 -9.09 11.20 -10.27
N MET A 241 -9.49 11.70 -9.10
CA MET A 241 -8.69 12.63 -8.31
C MET A 241 -7.34 12.06 -7.88
N LEU A 242 -7.29 10.77 -7.49
CA LEU A 242 -6.04 10.10 -7.14
C LEU A 242 -5.13 9.90 -8.36
N VAL A 243 -5.71 9.61 -9.53
CA VAL A 243 -4.98 9.53 -10.80
C VAL A 243 -4.39 10.89 -11.15
N ASP A 244 -5.17 11.96 -11.07
CA ASP A 244 -4.70 13.33 -11.35
C ASP A 244 -3.59 13.76 -10.39
N ALA A 245 -3.74 13.45 -9.09
CA ALA A 245 -2.71 13.73 -8.10
C ALA A 245 -1.41 12.93 -8.36
N LYS A 246 -1.52 11.69 -8.85
CA LYS A 246 -0.36 10.88 -9.25
C LYS A 246 0.31 11.42 -10.52
N ILE A 247 -0.47 11.86 -11.50
CA ILE A 247 0.04 12.50 -12.71
C ILE A 247 0.80 13.77 -12.33
N ARG A 248 0.23 14.63 -11.48
CA ARG A 248 0.93 15.83 -10.97
C ARG A 248 2.24 15.49 -10.28
N ALA A 249 2.26 14.47 -9.41
CA ALA A 249 3.48 14.04 -8.74
C ALA A 249 4.56 13.56 -9.72
N LEU A 250 4.19 12.84 -10.78
CA LEU A 250 5.11 12.36 -11.82
C LEU A 250 5.63 13.49 -12.74
N VAL A 251 4.80 14.48 -13.02
CA VAL A 251 5.18 15.68 -13.79
C VAL A 251 6.15 16.54 -12.97
N LEU A 252 5.85 16.77 -11.68
CA LEU A 252 6.71 17.53 -10.76
C LEU A 252 8.04 16.82 -10.47
N SER A 253 8.09 15.49 -10.51
CA SER A 253 9.33 14.71 -10.35
C SER A 253 10.19 14.62 -11.63
N ALA A 254 9.83 15.38 -12.69
CA ALA A 254 10.51 15.41 -13.99
C ALA A 254 10.61 14.05 -14.70
N GLN A 255 9.73 13.09 -14.38
CA GLN A 255 9.64 11.78 -15.04
C GLN A 255 8.55 11.72 -16.13
N GLY A 256 7.71 12.75 -16.24
CA GLY A 256 6.81 12.95 -17.38
C GLY A 256 7.39 13.99 -18.33
N GLY A 257 7.72 13.59 -19.57
CA GLY A 257 7.95 14.57 -20.66
C GLY A 257 6.73 15.48 -20.82
N GLU A 258 6.94 16.72 -21.30
CA GLU A 258 5.97 17.84 -21.41
C GLU A 258 4.52 17.38 -21.62
N LEU A 259 3.84 17.07 -20.52
CA LEU A 259 2.40 16.91 -20.47
C LEU A 259 1.88 18.25 -19.99
N THR A 260 1.26 18.99 -20.92
CA THR A 260 0.43 20.14 -20.56
C THR A 260 -0.69 19.63 -19.67
N VAL A 261 -0.51 19.74 -18.35
CA VAL A 261 -1.56 19.49 -17.38
C VAL A 261 -2.64 20.52 -17.67
N HIS A 262 -3.78 20.07 -18.20
CA HIS A 262 -4.98 20.90 -18.19
C HIS A 262 -5.35 21.12 -16.72
N THR A 263 -5.00 22.28 -16.20
CA THR A 263 -5.40 22.78 -14.88
C THR A 263 -6.88 23.14 -14.93
N ASP A 264 -7.74 22.12 -14.85
CA ASP A 264 -9.13 22.32 -14.45
C ASP A 264 -9.23 22.40 -12.92
N ASP A 265 -8.37 23.24 -12.31
CA ASP A 265 -8.47 23.65 -10.90
C ASP A 265 -9.66 24.60 -10.68
N GLN A 266 -10.38 24.98 -11.75
CA GLN A 266 -11.49 25.94 -11.72
C GLN A 266 -12.77 25.39 -11.06
N ILE A 267 -12.84 24.11 -10.69
CA ILE A 267 -14.06 23.52 -10.10
C ILE A 267 -14.10 23.65 -8.57
N ILE A 268 -12.98 23.90 -7.88
CA ILE A 268 -12.94 23.89 -6.40
C ILE A 268 -12.82 25.30 -5.78
N GLU A 269 -12.53 26.35 -6.57
CA GLU A 269 -12.45 27.72 -6.00
C GLU A 269 -13.81 28.27 -5.53
N GLN A 270 -14.93 27.70 -5.98
CA GLN A 270 -16.29 28.10 -5.56
C GLN A 270 -16.92 27.22 -4.48
N PHE A 271 -16.20 26.22 -3.94
CA PHE A 271 -16.79 25.25 -3.02
C PHE A 271 -16.97 25.79 -1.58
N PHE A 272 -16.25 26.85 -1.17
CA PHE A 272 -16.22 27.25 0.24
C PHE A 272 -17.26 28.30 0.64
N CYS A 273 -18.48 27.83 0.93
CA CYS A 273 -19.30 28.41 2.00
C CYS A 273 -18.85 27.79 3.34
N GLU A 274 -17.70 28.28 3.83
CA GLU A 274 -16.61 27.61 4.55
C GLU A 274 -16.91 26.62 5.69
N TYR A 275 -18.01 26.73 6.44
CA TYR A 275 -18.15 26.01 7.72
C TYR A 275 -19.16 24.87 7.69
N ALA A 276 -20.34 25.09 7.10
CA ALA A 276 -21.40 24.09 7.05
C ALA A 276 -20.95 22.81 6.33
N GLU A 277 -20.05 22.94 5.36
CA GLU A 277 -19.52 21.81 4.61
C GLU A 277 -18.52 20.98 5.40
N ILE A 278 -17.69 21.60 6.25
CA ILE A 278 -16.81 20.87 7.18
C ILE A 278 -17.68 20.01 8.11
N PHE A 279 -18.71 20.62 8.70
CA PHE A 279 -19.62 19.89 9.59
C PHE A 279 -20.37 18.77 8.85
N ASN A 280 -20.87 19.02 7.64
CA ASN A 280 -21.53 17.99 6.84
C ASN A 280 -20.56 16.86 6.43
N ALA A 281 -19.31 17.19 6.08
CA ALA A 281 -18.27 16.22 5.76
C ALA A 281 -17.97 15.31 6.97
N PHE A 282 -17.70 15.90 8.14
CA PHE A 282 -17.46 15.13 9.36
C PHE A 282 -18.71 14.37 9.83
N SER A 283 -19.91 14.92 9.66
CA SER A 283 -21.18 14.23 9.97
C SER A 283 -21.38 12.99 9.09
N ARG A 284 -21.09 13.09 7.78
CA ARG A 284 -21.14 11.95 6.86
C ARG A 284 -20.05 10.93 7.17
N LEU A 285 -18.84 11.38 7.48
CA LEU A 285 -17.77 10.50 7.91
C LEU A 285 -18.15 9.75 9.19
N ARG A 286 -18.70 10.45 10.19
CA ARG A 286 -19.20 9.85 11.44
C ARG A 286 -20.17 8.72 11.16
N LYS A 287 -21.24 8.99 10.40
CA LYS A 287 -22.24 7.97 10.02
C LYS A 287 -21.61 6.77 9.31
N ARG A 288 -20.61 7.01 8.47
CA ARG A 288 -19.88 5.94 7.78
C ARG A 288 -19.04 5.11 8.75
N LEU A 289 -18.37 5.74 9.72
CA LEU A 289 -17.59 5.05 10.74
C LEU A 289 -18.49 4.23 11.69
N GLU A 290 -19.62 4.79 12.10
CA GLU A 290 -20.65 4.09 12.88
C GLU A 290 -21.19 2.87 12.10
N ALA A 291 -21.56 3.04 10.83
CA ALA A 291 -22.00 1.92 9.98
C ALA A 291 -20.90 0.85 9.78
N SER A 292 -19.63 1.27 9.67
CA SER A 292 -18.49 0.34 9.59
C SER A 292 -18.30 -0.41 10.91
N LEU A 293 -18.60 0.22 12.05
CA LEU A 293 -18.49 -0.38 13.37
C LEU A 293 -19.58 -1.43 13.57
N GLU A 294 -20.83 -1.09 13.20
CA GLU A 294 -21.97 -1.99 13.21
C GLU A 294 -21.76 -3.21 12.31
N ALA A 295 -21.09 -3.02 11.16
CA ALA A 295 -20.76 -4.09 10.22
C ALA A 295 -19.47 -4.86 10.56
N GLU A 296 -18.85 -4.60 11.73
CA GLU A 296 -17.58 -5.20 12.18
C GLU A 296 -16.40 -5.02 11.19
N GLN A 297 -16.43 -3.97 10.37
CA GLN A 297 -15.42 -3.67 9.36
C GLN A 297 -14.23 -2.90 9.95
N TYR A 298 -13.58 -3.47 10.99
CA TYR A 298 -12.54 -2.79 11.77
C TYR A 298 -11.37 -2.27 10.93
N HIS A 299 -11.00 -2.95 9.85
CA HIS A 299 -9.95 -2.50 8.94
C HIS A 299 -10.26 -1.12 8.30
N GLN A 300 -11.54 -0.84 8.03
CA GLN A 300 -11.98 0.43 7.45
C GLN A 300 -12.03 1.52 8.52
N LEU A 301 -12.42 1.19 9.75
CA LEU A 301 -12.29 2.12 10.89
C LEU A 301 -10.84 2.52 11.12
N ASP A 302 -9.95 1.54 11.22
CA ASP A 302 -8.53 1.77 11.47
C ASP A 302 -7.89 2.55 10.31
N TYR A 303 -8.36 2.37 9.08
CA TYR A 303 -7.93 3.17 7.93
C TYR A 303 -8.24 4.66 8.11
N TYR A 304 -9.47 5.01 8.48
CA TYR A 304 -9.90 6.40 8.58
C TYR A 304 -9.46 7.07 9.89
N LEU A 305 -9.58 6.38 11.02
CA LEU A 305 -9.32 6.96 12.34
C LEU A 305 -7.82 7.11 12.62
N THR A 306 -7.02 6.08 12.36
CA THR A 306 -5.62 6.01 12.83
C THR A 306 -4.60 5.71 11.73
N GLY A 307 -5.09 5.37 10.53
CA GLY A 307 -4.28 4.96 9.39
C GLY A 307 -3.54 6.10 8.69
N LYS A 308 -2.68 5.71 7.75
CA LYS A 308 -1.87 6.60 6.90
C LYS A 308 -2.37 6.67 5.46
N GLY A 309 -3.66 6.43 5.26
CA GLY A 309 -4.31 6.54 3.95
C GLY A 309 -4.40 7.99 3.50
N VAL A 310 -4.41 8.21 2.18
CA VAL A 310 -4.50 9.56 1.56
C VAL A 310 -5.66 10.41 2.05
N ASP A 311 -6.78 9.79 2.42
CA ASP A 311 -7.99 10.42 2.96
C ASP A 311 -8.29 9.97 4.40
N SER A 312 -7.28 9.56 5.17
CA SER A 312 -7.46 9.33 6.61
C SER A 312 -7.49 10.65 7.39
N ILE A 313 -8.07 10.62 8.60
CA ILE A 313 -8.09 11.78 9.51
C ILE A 313 -6.66 12.24 9.85
N PRO A 314 -5.70 11.35 10.19
CA PRO A 314 -4.31 11.76 10.40
C PRO A 314 -3.70 12.48 9.19
N SER A 315 -3.95 12.00 7.97
CA SER A 315 -3.48 12.66 6.77
C SER A 315 -4.18 14.00 6.53
N LEU A 316 -5.48 14.12 6.82
CA LEU A 316 -6.20 15.40 6.77
C LEU A 316 -5.59 16.43 7.73
N ILE A 317 -5.32 16.02 8.97
CA ILE A 317 -4.72 16.86 10.01
C ILE A 317 -3.32 17.32 9.58
N GLU A 318 -2.48 16.40 9.10
CA GLU A 318 -1.15 16.71 8.58
C GLU A 318 -1.21 17.76 7.45
N ARG A 319 -2.16 17.60 6.52
CA ARG A 319 -2.34 18.53 5.39
C ARG A 319 -2.85 19.89 5.84
N ALA A 320 -3.80 19.93 6.77
CA ALA A 320 -4.38 21.18 7.25
C ALA A 320 -3.42 22.00 8.12
N THR A 321 -2.41 21.36 8.70
CA THR A 321 -1.42 21.98 9.59
C THR A 321 -0.10 22.29 8.89
N ARG A 322 0.18 21.72 7.70
CA ARG A 322 1.37 22.07 6.91
C ARG A 322 1.35 23.53 6.45
N THR A 323 2.51 24.15 6.52
CA THR A 323 2.77 25.55 6.13
C THR A 323 3.80 25.66 5.00
N ASP A 324 4.03 24.58 4.24
CA ASP A 324 5.05 24.57 3.18
C ASP A 324 4.67 25.49 2.00
N GLU A 325 5.69 26.10 1.38
CA GLU A 325 5.58 27.17 0.37
C GLU A 325 4.85 26.78 -0.94
N ASN A 326 4.61 25.50 -1.19
CA ASN A 326 4.06 24.99 -2.46
C ASN A 326 2.53 24.78 -2.45
N ASP A 327 1.89 24.72 -1.29
CA ASP A 327 0.43 24.63 -1.17
C ASP A 327 -0.09 25.91 -0.50
N LYS A 328 -1.18 26.48 -1.02
CA LYS A 328 -1.84 27.61 -0.32
C LYS A 328 -2.30 27.09 1.05
N PRO A 329 -1.78 27.64 2.17
CA PRO A 329 -2.16 27.16 3.49
C PRO A 329 -3.64 27.44 3.70
N LEU A 330 -4.35 26.47 4.29
CA LEU A 330 -5.72 26.65 4.73
C LEU A 330 -5.82 27.86 5.67
N ASN A 331 -6.97 28.54 5.61
CA ASN A 331 -7.32 29.59 6.55
C ASN A 331 -7.23 29.04 7.99
N ALA A 332 -6.62 29.80 8.90
CA ALA A 332 -6.42 29.40 10.28
C ALA A 332 -7.73 29.05 11.01
N VAL A 333 -8.82 29.75 10.70
CA VAL A 333 -10.16 29.45 11.24
C VAL A 333 -10.66 28.09 10.72
N THR A 334 -10.49 27.84 9.43
CA THR A 334 -10.84 26.56 8.79
C THR A 334 -10.03 25.41 9.37
N THR A 335 -8.72 25.59 9.55
CA THR A 335 -7.87 24.61 10.25
C THR A 335 -8.38 24.37 11.66
N TYR A 336 -8.67 25.42 12.43
CA TYR A 336 -9.16 25.27 13.81
C TYR A 336 -10.46 24.45 13.89
N LEU A 337 -11.44 24.75 13.04
CA LEU A 337 -12.71 24.01 13.01
C LEU A 337 -12.53 22.56 12.58
N LEU A 338 -11.67 22.30 11.59
CA LEU A 338 -11.34 20.95 11.17
C LEU A 338 -10.71 20.14 12.31
N LEU A 339 -9.77 20.74 13.05
CA LEU A 339 -9.13 20.07 14.19
C LEU A 339 -10.15 19.78 15.30
N LEU A 340 -11.08 20.70 15.57
CA LEU A 340 -12.16 20.47 16.54
C LEU A 340 -13.13 19.36 16.09
N SER A 341 -13.50 19.31 14.81
CA SER A 341 -14.34 18.23 14.27
C SER A 341 -13.65 16.87 14.31
N ALA A 342 -12.35 16.81 14.05
CA ALA A 342 -11.57 15.59 14.22
C ALA A 342 -11.49 15.17 15.70
N LEU A 343 -11.35 16.15 16.61
CA LEU A 343 -11.31 15.91 18.06
C LEU A 343 -12.65 15.40 18.58
N GLU A 344 -13.78 15.92 18.05
CA GLU A 344 -15.12 15.44 18.36
C GLU A 344 -15.23 13.95 18.04
N LEU A 345 -14.79 13.51 16.85
CA LEU A 345 -14.80 12.10 16.47
C LEU A 345 -13.96 11.23 17.42
N TYR A 346 -12.75 11.65 17.77
CA TYR A 346 -11.90 10.86 18.68
C TYR A 346 -12.45 10.78 20.11
N ARG A 347 -13.27 11.75 20.53
CA ARG A 347 -13.93 11.77 21.86
C ARG A 347 -15.18 10.91 21.94
N LEU A 348 -15.71 10.40 20.83
CA LEU A 348 -16.87 9.51 20.85
C LEU A 348 -16.52 8.22 21.59
N ASP A 349 -17.43 7.77 22.49
CA ASP A 349 -17.22 6.59 23.34
C ASP A 349 -16.95 5.33 22.51
N GLU A 350 -17.53 5.24 21.31
CA GLU A 350 -17.37 4.15 20.37
C GLU A 350 -15.96 4.06 19.77
N PHE A 351 -15.21 5.16 19.77
CA PHE A 351 -13.89 5.26 19.11
C PHE A 351 -12.74 5.50 20.08
N SER A 352 -12.98 6.14 21.23
CA SER A 352 -11.94 6.53 22.20
C SER A 352 -11.12 5.36 22.75
N GLY A 353 -11.72 4.17 22.88
CA GLY A 353 -11.05 2.96 23.36
C GLY A 353 -10.19 2.22 22.32
N ARG A 354 -10.12 2.70 21.06
CA ARG A 354 -9.37 2.00 20.00
C ARG A 354 -7.86 2.26 20.11
N PRO A 355 -7.01 1.31 19.68
CA PRO A 355 -5.56 1.49 19.67
C PRO A 355 -5.13 2.76 18.92
N ALA A 356 -4.13 3.46 19.45
CA ALA A 356 -3.56 4.70 18.91
C ALA A 356 -4.48 5.94 18.88
N VAL A 357 -5.79 5.83 19.18
CA VAL A 357 -6.70 6.99 19.23
C VAL A 357 -6.31 7.96 20.35
N GLU A 358 -6.03 7.46 21.56
CA GLU A 358 -5.62 8.31 22.70
C GLU A 358 -4.37 9.14 22.37
N ALA A 359 -3.36 8.52 21.74
CA ALA A 359 -2.14 9.21 21.34
C ALA A 359 -2.41 10.31 20.28
N LEU A 360 -3.25 10.01 19.29
CA LEU A 360 -3.66 10.99 18.26
C LEU A 360 -4.50 12.12 18.85
N GLN A 361 -5.37 11.81 19.81
CA GLN A 361 -6.17 12.81 20.53
C GLN A 361 -5.27 13.79 21.29
N HIS A 362 -4.24 13.30 21.98
CA HIS A 362 -3.24 14.15 22.64
C HIS A 362 -2.50 15.04 21.63
N GLN A 363 -2.00 14.46 20.54
CA GLN A 363 -1.33 15.22 19.48
C GLN A 363 -2.22 16.32 18.88
N LEU A 364 -3.50 16.00 18.67
CA LEU A 364 -4.47 16.93 18.13
C LEU A 364 -4.76 18.08 19.11
N MET A 365 -4.86 17.78 20.41
CA MET A 365 -4.99 18.81 21.45
C MET A 365 -3.76 19.73 21.50
N ASP A 366 -2.56 19.20 21.36
CA ASP A 366 -1.32 19.99 21.31
C ASP A 366 -1.30 20.91 20.07
N GLN A 367 -1.73 20.40 18.91
CA GLN A 367 -1.84 21.20 17.68
C GLN A 367 -2.89 22.30 17.79
N ILE A 368 -4.03 22.00 18.42
CA ILE A 368 -5.08 22.99 18.70
C ILE A 368 -4.54 24.10 19.61
N GLU A 369 -3.81 23.75 20.67
CA GLU A 369 -3.23 24.74 21.58
C GLU A 369 -2.12 25.56 20.93
N ALA A 370 -1.30 24.95 20.07
CA ALA A 370 -0.31 25.65 19.26
C ALA A 370 -0.97 26.65 18.29
N LEU A 371 -2.06 26.26 17.63
CA LEU A 371 -2.79 27.15 16.72
C LEU A 371 -3.47 28.30 17.47
N LYS A 372 -4.04 28.02 18.65
CA LYS A 372 -4.63 29.02 19.54
C LYS A 372 -3.57 30.03 19.98
N SER A 373 -2.40 29.56 20.43
CA SER A 373 -1.34 30.41 20.98
C SER A 373 -0.50 31.13 19.93
N GLY A 374 -0.58 30.74 18.66
CA GLY A 374 0.10 31.41 17.55
C GLY A 374 -0.65 32.63 17.03
N ASP A 375 0.04 33.40 16.19
CA ASP A 375 -0.44 34.70 15.66
C ASP A 375 -1.40 34.55 14.46
N ARG A 376 -1.71 33.32 14.04
CA ARG A 376 -2.53 33.06 12.84
C ARG A 376 -4.03 33.25 13.08
N LEU A 377 -4.49 33.08 14.33
CA LEU A 377 -5.88 33.30 14.73
C LEU A 377 -5.99 34.64 15.44
N VAL A 378 -6.49 35.65 14.73
CA VAL A 378 -6.64 37.01 15.26
C VAL A 378 -8.08 37.26 15.70
N LEU A 379 -8.27 37.67 16.95
CA LEU A 379 -9.57 38.08 17.49
C LEU A 379 -9.73 39.62 17.40
N GLU A 380 -10.97 40.12 17.33
CA GLU A 380 -11.24 41.58 17.29
C GLU A 380 -10.70 42.33 18.52
N ASP A 381 -10.63 41.67 19.68
CA ASP A 381 -9.98 42.14 20.92
C ASP A 381 -8.99 41.09 21.40
N ASP A 382 -7.81 41.01 20.77
CA ASP A 382 -6.82 39.96 21.01
C ASP A 382 -5.96 40.16 22.28
N THR A 383 -6.62 40.42 23.40
CA THR A 383 -5.94 40.37 24.71
C THR A 383 -5.80 38.92 25.18
N PRO A 384 -4.72 38.56 25.90
CA PRO A 384 -4.54 37.19 26.41
C PRO A 384 -5.72 36.68 27.25
N LYS A 385 -6.39 37.60 27.98
CA LYS A 385 -7.57 37.30 28.79
C LYS A 385 -8.81 37.03 27.93
N ASN A 386 -9.04 37.85 26.90
CA ASN A 386 -10.16 37.65 26.00
C ASN A 386 -9.98 36.37 25.17
N ARG A 387 -8.77 36.14 24.66
CA ARG A 387 -8.40 34.93 23.91
C ARG A 387 -8.71 33.65 24.70
N LYS A 388 -8.31 33.60 25.97
CA LYS A 388 -8.61 32.47 26.86
C LYS A 388 -10.12 32.30 27.10
N THR A 389 -10.85 33.40 27.31
CA THR A 389 -12.30 33.36 27.56
C THR A 389 -13.06 32.90 26.31
N PHE A 390 -12.71 33.44 25.15
CA PHE A 390 -13.34 33.14 23.87
C PHE A 390 -13.18 31.67 23.49
N PHE A 391 -11.95 31.14 23.46
CA PHE A 391 -11.74 29.75 23.05
C PHE A 391 -12.39 28.77 24.02
N LYS A 392 -12.37 29.07 25.33
CA LYS A 392 -13.09 28.25 26.32
C LYS A 392 -14.59 28.21 26.01
N TRP A 393 -15.21 29.37 25.85
CA TRP A 393 -16.65 29.45 25.54
C TRP A 393 -16.98 28.77 24.20
N PHE A 394 -16.16 29.00 23.17
CA PHE A 394 -16.38 28.47 21.84
C PHE A 394 -16.30 26.94 21.83
N GLU A 395 -15.25 26.36 22.44
CA GLU A 395 -15.11 24.90 22.55
C GLU A 395 -16.25 24.28 23.38
N GLU A 396 -16.68 24.94 24.47
CA GLU A 396 -17.83 24.49 25.27
C GLU A 396 -19.13 24.43 24.44
N GLU A 397 -19.42 25.45 23.63
CA GLU A 397 -20.60 25.45 22.77
C GLU A 397 -20.44 24.53 21.55
N PHE A 398 -19.22 24.39 21.00
CA PHE A 398 -18.93 23.51 19.86
C PHE A 398 -19.21 22.05 20.20
N PHE A 399 -18.76 21.57 21.37
CA PHE A 399 -18.96 20.19 21.81
C PHE A 399 -20.32 19.94 22.47
N ARG A 400 -21.19 20.96 22.54
CA ARG A 400 -22.49 20.84 23.18
C ARG A 400 -23.45 20.05 22.30
N ALA A 401 -23.94 18.93 22.81
CA ALA A 401 -24.99 18.17 22.14
C ALA A 401 -26.33 18.93 22.23
N TYR A 402 -26.78 19.51 21.12
CA TYR A 402 -28.13 20.06 21.01
C TYR A 402 -29.08 18.94 20.60
N LYS A 403 -29.97 18.53 21.52
CA LYS A 403 -31.10 17.68 21.16
C LYS A 403 -32.13 18.55 20.43
N PRO A 404 -32.68 18.11 19.29
CA PRO A 404 -33.85 18.80 18.73
C PRO A 404 -34.95 18.80 19.78
N VAL A 405 -35.52 19.97 20.04
CA VAL A 405 -36.70 20.08 20.90
C VAL A 405 -37.80 19.30 20.20
N ASP A 406 -38.36 18.29 20.86
CA ASP A 406 -39.58 17.64 20.38
C ASP A 406 -40.67 18.71 20.29
N GLU A 407 -40.95 19.19 19.07
CA GLU A 407 -42.15 19.96 18.75
C GLU A 407 -43.35 19.01 18.84
N GLY A 408 -43.74 18.70 20.07
CA GLY A 408 -44.75 17.68 20.36
C GLY A 408 -45.30 17.74 21.78
N ALA A 409 -45.40 18.94 22.36
CA ALA A 409 -46.19 19.18 23.57
C ALA A 409 -46.61 20.66 23.65
N ALA A 410 -47.63 21.02 22.86
CA ALA A 410 -48.49 22.16 23.13
C ALA A 410 -49.93 21.79 22.76
#